data_AF-A0A0R1XU57-F1
#
_entry.id   AF-A0A0R1XU57-F1
#
_cell.length_a   1.000
_cell.length_b   1.000
_cell.length_c   1.000
_cell.angle_alpha   90.00
_cell.angle_beta   90.00
_cell.angle_gamma   90.00
#
_symmetry.space_group_name_H-M   'P 1'
#
loop_
_entity.id
_entity.type
_entity.pdbx_description
1 polymer ?
#
loop_
_entity_poly.entity_id
_entity_poly.type
_entity_poly.pdbx_seq_one_letter_code
_entity_poly.pdbx_strand_id
1 'polypeptide(L)'
;MSETARVSPNPAKQERRHAKEYLHTLEHCRQKNLEYQVQAEIAGQRNSYSKTDHDATFMRLKEDPMRNGQTKPAYSLQIMTNSQYVLGYSLMQNPTDTRTLIPFLNQLAQNEVLG
;
A
#
# COMPACT_ATOMS: atom_id res chain seq x y z
N MET A 1 -7.45 11.16 55.70
CA MET A 1 -6.25 11.97 55.45
C MET A 1 -5.96 11.89 53.96
N SER A 2 -6.12 12.98 53.22
CA SER A 2 -5.95 13.02 51.77
C SER A 2 -4.47 13.01 51.41
N GLU A 3 -4.10 12.14 50.47
CA GLU A 3 -2.74 11.99 49.98
C GLU A 3 -2.36 13.24 49.16
N THR A 4 -1.43 14.05 49.67
CA THR A 4 -0.92 15.23 48.96
C THR A 4 -0.12 14.78 47.73
N ALA A 5 -0.53 15.24 46.54
CA ALA A 5 0.17 14.96 45.29
C ALA A 5 1.64 15.40 45.38
N ARG A 6 2.57 14.51 45.03
CA ARG A 6 4.01 14.79 45.03
C ARG A 6 4.36 15.71 43.86
N VAL A 7 4.21 17.02 44.04
CA VAL A 7 4.58 18.04 43.06
C VAL A 7 6.06 18.39 43.20
N SER A 8 6.75 18.62 42.07
CA SER A 8 8.13 19.10 42.05
C SER A 8 8.22 20.46 42.75
N PRO A 9 9.19 20.68 43.66
CA PRO A 9 9.33 21.96 44.37
C PRO A 9 9.56 23.17 43.45
N ASN A 10 10.01 22.94 42.21
CA ASN A 10 10.26 23.99 41.22
C ASN A 10 9.13 24.04 40.17
N PRO A 11 8.35 25.15 40.09
CA PRO A 11 7.25 25.31 39.12
C PRO A 11 7.74 25.39 37.67
N ALA A 12 8.87 26.06 37.40
CA ALA A 12 9.45 26.15 36.05
C ALA A 12 9.91 24.77 35.53
N LYS A 13 10.31 23.86 36.43
CA LYS A 13 10.63 22.47 36.06
C LYS A 13 9.38 21.70 35.63
N GLN A 14 8.24 21.98 36.26
CA GLN A 14 6.96 21.35 35.92
C GLN A 14 6.44 21.86 34.57
N GLU A 15 6.44 23.18 34.35
CA GLU A 15 6.07 23.79 33.07
C GLU A 15 6.93 23.25 31.91
N ARG A 16 8.25 23.19 32.09
CA ARG A 16 9.16 22.62 31.09
C ARG A 16 8.86 21.15 30.79
N ARG A 17 8.49 20.37 31.81
CA ARG A 17 8.14 18.95 31.63
C ARG A 17 6.86 18.81 30.81
N HIS A 18 5.82 19.58 31.12
CA HIS A 18 4.57 19.58 30.35
C HIS A 18 4.79 20.05 28.91
N ALA A 19 5.56 21.12 28.70
CA ALA A 19 5.91 21.59 27.35
C ALA A 19 6.66 20.52 26.54
N LYS A 20 7.62 19.82 27.16
CA LYS A 20 8.37 18.74 26.51
C LYS A 20 7.49 17.54 26.17
N GLU A 21 6.57 17.17 27.06
CA GLU A 21 5.62 16.07 26.84
C GLU A 21 4.66 16.39 25.68
N TYR A 22 4.17 17.63 25.62
CA TYR A 22 3.33 18.10 24.52
C TYR A 22 4.07 18.08 23.19
N LEU A 23 5.31 18.60 23.15
CA LEU A 23 6.16 18.54 21.96
C LEU A 23 6.39 17.11 21.49
N HIS A 24 6.71 16.18 22.41
CA HIS A 24 6.92 14.78 22.06
C HIS A 24 5.66 14.13 21.47
N THR A 25 4.50 14.44 22.05
CA THR A 25 3.21 13.93 21.56
C THR A 25 2.92 14.47 20.16
N LEU A 26 3.15 15.76 19.92
CA LEU A 26 2.98 16.38 18.62
C LEU A 26 3.92 15.79 17.56
N GLU A 27 5.19 15.57 17.91
CA GLU A 27 6.17 14.93 17.02
C GLU A 27 5.72 13.50 16.67
N HIS A 28 5.26 12.73 17.66
CA HIS A 28 4.73 11.39 17.42
C HIS A 28 3.52 11.42 16.47
N CYS A 29 2.53 12.29 16.73
CA CYS A 29 1.38 12.46 15.86
C CYS A 29 1.77 12.86 14.44
N ARG A 30 2.74 13.77 14.29
CA ARG A 30 3.26 14.17 12.98
C ARG A 30 3.89 12.98 12.25
N GLN A 31 4.70 12.19 12.94
CA GLN A 31 5.36 11.02 12.37
C GLN A 31 4.33 9.98 11.90
N LYS A 32 3.32 9.67 12.73
CA LYS A 32 2.23 8.75 12.36
C LYS A 32 1.43 9.26 11.17
N ASN A 33 1.15 10.57 11.09
CA ASN A 33 0.47 11.15 9.94
C ASN A 33 1.27 11.00 8.65
N LEU A 34 2.59 11.19 8.68
CA LEU A 34 3.45 10.97 7.53
C LEU A 34 3.45 9.49 7.11
N GLU A 35 3.55 8.56 8.06
CA GLU A 35 3.45 7.13 7.78
C GLU A 35 2.12 6.75 7.12
N TYR A 36 1.00 7.29 7.63
CA TYR A 36 -0.32 7.00 7.07
C TYR A 36 -0.53 7.61 5.69
N GLN A 37 0.06 8.78 5.40
CA GLN A 37 0.05 9.36 4.05
C GLN A 37 0.75 8.42 3.06
N VAL A 38 1.95 7.96 3.40
CA VAL A 38 2.69 6.99 2.56
C VAL A 38 1.91 5.69 2.40
N GLN A 39 1.32 5.16 3.47
CA GLN A 39 0.51 3.94 3.40
C GLN A 39 -0.75 4.11 2.55
N ALA A 40 -1.39 5.27 2.59
CA ALA A 40 -2.55 5.59 1.76
C ALA A 40 -2.18 5.68 0.28
N GLU A 41 -1.04 6.31 -0.05
CA GLU A 41 -0.51 6.35 -1.41
C GLU A 41 -0.21 4.93 -1.94
N ILE A 42 0.44 4.11 -1.13
CA ILE A 42 0.75 2.71 -1.46
C ILE A 42 -0.53 1.87 -1.64
N ALA A 43 -1.54 2.09 -0.79
CA ALA A 43 -2.81 1.38 -0.91
C ALA A 43 -3.56 1.77 -2.20
N GLY A 44 -3.47 3.03 -2.62
CA GLY A 44 -4.10 3.53 -3.84
C GLY A 44 -5.59 3.22 -3.89
N GLN A 45 -6.03 2.56 -4.96
CA GLN A 45 -7.43 2.14 -5.16
C GLN A 45 -7.77 0.77 -4.57
N ARG A 46 -6.88 0.18 -3.75
CA ARG A 46 -7.07 -1.17 -3.22
C ARG A 46 -7.96 -1.16 -1.98
N ASN A 47 -8.80 -2.18 -1.86
CA ASN A 47 -9.67 -2.37 -0.70
C ASN A 47 -8.95 -3.00 0.53
N SER A 48 -7.69 -3.44 0.41
CA SER A 48 -6.95 -4.05 1.52
C SER A 48 -5.41 -4.03 1.39
N TYR A 49 -4.75 -4.02 2.56
CA TYR A 49 -3.29 -3.96 2.73
C TYR A 49 -2.64 -5.35 2.94
N SER A 50 -3.32 -6.45 2.59
CA SER A 50 -2.88 -7.82 2.93
C SER A 50 -1.78 -8.40 2.04
N LYS A 51 -1.27 -7.65 1.05
CA LYS A 51 -0.25 -8.14 0.11
C LYS A 51 1.11 -7.51 0.44
N THR A 52 2.12 -8.32 0.70
CA THR A 52 3.52 -7.90 0.88
C THR A 52 4.10 -7.30 -0.40
N ASP A 53 3.68 -7.83 -1.55
CA ASP A 53 3.99 -7.29 -2.87
C ASP A 53 2.78 -6.49 -3.39
N HIS A 54 3.01 -5.25 -3.79
CA HIS A 54 1.95 -4.36 -4.27
C HIS A 54 1.34 -4.81 -5.60
N ASP A 55 2.14 -5.47 -6.42
CA ASP A 55 1.90 -5.84 -7.81
C ASP A 55 1.32 -7.26 -7.97
N ALA A 56 1.48 -8.10 -6.96
CA ALA A 56 0.89 -9.44 -6.93
C ALA A 56 -0.64 -9.40 -6.77
N THR A 57 -1.34 -10.39 -7.31
CA THR A 57 -2.78 -10.64 -7.17
C THR A 57 -3.04 -12.05 -6.70
N PHE A 58 -3.96 -12.21 -5.74
CA PHE A 58 -4.37 -13.52 -5.26
C PHE A 58 -5.24 -14.20 -6.31
N MET A 59 -4.71 -15.26 -6.93
CA MET A 59 -5.34 -15.99 -8.03
C MET A 59 -5.45 -17.47 -7.69
N ARG A 60 -6.40 -18.16 -8.36
CA ARG A 60 -6.44 -19.62 -8.36
C ARG A 60 -5.46 -20.12 -9.41
N LEU A 61 -4.34 -20.68 -8.96
CA LEU A 61 -3.34 -21.25 -9.84
C LEU A 61 -3.75 -22.67 -10.25
N LYS A 62 -3.29 -23.10 -11.43
CA LYS A 62 -3.48 -24.48 -11.90
C LYS A 62 -2.74 -25.49 -11.01
N GLU A 63 -1.61 -25.09 -10.44
CA GLU A 63 -0.94 -25.83 -9.37
C GLU A 63 -1.69 -25.67 -8.04
N ASP A 64 -2.75 -26.46 -7.92
CA ASP A 64 -3.39 -26.76 -6.64
C ASP A 64 -3.28 -28.28 -6.36
N PRO A 65 -2.10 -28.76 -5.90
CA PRO A 65 -1.89 -30.17 -5.62
C PRO A 65 -2.86 -30.71 -4.56
N MET A 66 -3.33 -29.83 -3.67
CA MET A 66 -4.19 -30.18 -2.54
C MET A 66 -5.68 -29.95 -2.83
N ARG A 67 -6.04 -29.36 -3.98
CA ARG A 67 -7.41 -28.96 -4.35
C ARG A 67 -8.13 -28.18 -3.25
N ASN A 68 -7.38 -27.43 -2.44
CA ASN A 68 -7.93 -26.71 -1.29
C ASN A 68 -8.60 -25.39 -1.71
N GLY A 69 -8.47 -24.99 -2.99
CA GLY A 69 -9.07 -23.78 -3.52
C GLY A 69 -8.45 -22.50 -2.97
N GLN A 70 -7.30 -22.59 -2.30
CA GLN A 70 -6.60 -21.46 -1.73
C GLN A 70 -6.01 -20.60 -2.84
N THR A 71 -6.24 -19.29 -2.77
CA THR A 71 -5.64 -18.34 -3.69
C THR A 71 -4.17 -18.14 -3.32
N LYS A 72 -3.32 -18.16 -4.34
CA LYS A 72 -1.89 -17.91 -4.21
C LYS A 72 -1.56 -16.55 -4.84
N PRO A 73 -0.60 -15.80 -4.28
CA PRO A 73 -0.13 -14.59 -4.92
C PRO A 73 0.52 -14.94 -6.27
N ALA A 74 0.13 -14.25 -7.32
CA ALA A 74 0.67 -14.39 -8.65
C ALA A 74 0.51 -13.09 -9.43
N TYR A 75 1.21 -12.96 -10.55
CA TYR A 75 1.18 -11.76 -11.37
C TYR A 75 0.35 -12.00 -12.64
N SER A 76 -0.60 -11.11 -12.94
CA SER A 76 -1.35 -11.16 -14.20
C SER A 76 -0.62 -10.24 -15.19
N LEU A 77 0.30 -10.83 -15.96
CA LEU A 77 1.12 -10.13 -16.95
C LEU A 77 0.47 -10.25 -18.34
N GLN A 78 0.14 -9.12 -18.95
CA GLN A 78 -0.26 -9.05 -20.36
C GLN A 78 0.88 -8.53 -21.20
N ILE A 79 1.14 -9.17 -22.34
CA ILE A 79 2.23 -8.82 -23.24
C ILE A 79 1.64 -8.62 -24.64
N MET A 80 1.99 -7.51 -25.27
CA MET A 80 1.67 -7.26 -26.67
C MET A 80 2.88 -7.55 -27.53
N THR A 81 2.71 -8.40 -28.53
CA THR A 81 3.76 -8.72 -29.50
C THR A 81 3.28 -8.47 -30.92
N ASN A 82 4.13 -7.87 -31.76
CA ASN A 82 3.88 -7.68 -33.19
C ASN A 82 5.15 -8.03 -33.96
N SER A 83 5.02 -8.86 -35.01
CA SER A 83 6.14 -9.19 -35.89
C SER A 83 7.40 -9.67 -35.13
N GLN A 84 7.22 -10.51 -34.11
CA GLN A 84 8.27 -11.02 -33.21
C GLN A 84 8.89 -9.99 -32.24
N TYR A 85 8.39 -8.75 -32.21
CA TYR A 85 8.79 -7.74 -31.24
C TYR A 85 7.80 -7.63 -30.09
N VAL A 86 8.30 -7.44 -28.88
CA VAL A 86 7.49 -7.05 -27.72
C VAL A 86 7.26 -5.54 -27.81
N LEU A 87 6.01 -5.14 -27.99
CA LEU A 87 5.61 -3.74 -28.09
C LEU A 87 5.32 -3.12 -26.72
N GLY A 88 4.89 -3.94 -25.77
CA GLY A 88 4.60 -3.49 -24.42
C GLY A 88 4.15 -4.61 -23.52
N TYR A 89 4.19 -4.34 -22.22
CA TYR A 89 3.67 -5.22 -21.19
C TYR A 89 2.93 -4.41 -20.13
N SER A 90 2.01 -5.05 -19.44
CA SER A 90 1.30 -4.45 -18.32
C SER A 90 0.97 -5.49 -17.27
N LEU A 91 1.02 -5.06 -16.03
CA LEU A 91 0.72 -5.88 -14.88
C LEU A 91 -0.64 -5.49 -14.31
N MET A 92 -1.57 -6.45 -14.32
CA MET A 92 -2.95 -6.20 -13.95
C MET A 92 -3.25 -6.76 -12.56
N GLN A 93 -4.00 -5.98 -11.77
CA GLN A 93 -4.47 -6.39 -10.45
C GLN A 93 -5.72 -7.28 -10.51
N ASN A 94 -6.23 -7.55 -11.70
CA ASN A 94 -7.41 -8.38 -11.91
C ASN A 94 -7.02 -9.86 -11.90
N PRO A 95 -7.73 -10.72 -11.13
CA PRO A 95 -7.44 -12.15 -11.10
C PRO A 95 -7.89 -12.88 -12.38
N THR A 96 -8.66 -12.22 -13.25
CA THR A 96 -9.14 -12.76 -14.52
C THR A 96 -8.94 -11.75 -15.65
N ASP A 97 -8.68 -12.27 -16.86
CA ASP A 97 -8.30 -11.45 -18.02
C ASP A 97 -9.48 -10.79 -18.74
N THR A 98 -10.71 -10.99 -18.27
CA THR A 98 -11.91 -10.52 -18.99
C THR A 98 -12.06 -9.00 -18.99
N ARG A 99 -11.44 -8.30 -18.04
CA ARG A 99 -11.52 -6.84 -17.87
C ARG A 99 -10.21 -6.11 -18.13
N THR A 100 -9.18 -6.82 -18.60
CA THR A 100 -7.82 -6.28 -18.70
C THR A 100 -7.49 -5.72 -20.09
N LEU A 101 -8.18 -6.17 -21.15
CA LEU A 101 -7.90 -5.74 -22.53
C LEU A 101 -8.10 -4.23 -22.74
N ILE A 102 -9.25 -3.68 -22.34
CA ILE A 102 -9.55 -2.24 -22.51
C ILE A 102 -8.50 -1.36 -21.79
N PRO A 103 -8.21 -1.58 -20.49
CA PRO A 103 -7.19 -0.78 -19.82
C PRO A 103 -5.78 -1.00 -20.40
N PHE A 104 -5.46 -2.21 -20.89
CA PHE A 104 -4.19 -2.47 -21.55
C PHE A 104 -4.02 -1.66 -22.84
N LEU A 105 -5.04 -1.61 -23.70
CA LEU A 105 -5.02 -0.81 -24.92
C LEU A 105 -4.92 0.69 -24.63
N ASN A 106 -5.64 1.19 -23.62
CA ASN A 106 -5.54 2.59 -23.21
C ASN A 106 -4.12 2.95 -22.76
N GLN A 107 -3.46 2.08 -22.00
CA GLN A 107 -2.08 2.27 -21.58
C GLN A 107 -1.11 2.28 -22.76
N LEU A 108 -1.30 1.40 -23.74
CA LEU A 108 -0.47 1.36 -24.95
C LEU A 108 -0.68 2.58 -25.85
N ALA A 109 -1.91 3.08 -25.96
CA ALA A 109 -2.22 4.31 -26.68
C ALA A 109 -1.59 5.53 -25.99
N GLN A 110 -1.65 5.59 -24.65
CA GLN A 110 -0.99 6.65 -23.87
C GLN A 110 0.54 6.64 -24.05
N ASN A 111 1.13 5.47 -24.27
CA ASN A 111 2.56 5.32 -24.52
C ASN A 111 2.95 5.50 -25.99
N GLU A 112 2.03 5.94 -26.86
CA GLU A 112 2.25 6.16 -28.31
C GLU A 112 2.73 4.90 -29.06
N VAL A 113 2.44 3.71 -28.50
CA VAL A 113 2.81 2.42 -29.11
C VAL A 113 1.80 2.03 -30.19
N LEU A 114 0.55 2.44 -30.01
CA LEU A 114 -0.52 2.29 -30.99
C LEU A 114 -0.54 3.56 -31.84
N GLY A 115 0.08 3.47 -33.01
CA GLY A 115 0.10 4.56 -34.00
C GLY A 115 -1.27 4.87 -34.61
#